data_AF-A0A2T9JDG8-F1
#
_entry.id   AF-A0A2T9JDG8-F1
#
_cell.length_a   1.000
_cell.length_b   1.000
_cell.length_c   1.000
_cell.angle_alpha   90.00
_cell.angle_beta   90.00
_cell.angle_gamma   90.00
#
_symmetry.space_group_name_H-M   'P 1'
#
loop_
_entity.id
_entity.type
_entity.pdbx_description
1 polymer ?
#
loop_
_entity_poly.entity_id
_entity_poly.type
_entity_poly.pdbx_seq_one_letter_code
_entity_poly.pdbx_strand_id
1 'polypeptide(L)'
;MTAYERIGGEAAAQSVIDDFFQRAQGDARLAGLFGGEIPPGARAVVAGALDPEAGEARGDLELAQVWFGANALEDDELDLIIGHLAAALEAAGVDDEITADVADQIELLRDLALGPDEEDYDDEDEDEEGEVAA
;
A
#
# COMPACT_ATOMS: atom_id res chain seq x y z
N MET A 1 12.67 -11.89 4.53
CA MET A 1 12.52 -11.22 5.83
C MET A 1 11.54 -10.08 5.58
N THR A 2 10.41 -10.05 6.28
CA THR A 2 9.36 -9.06 6.03
C THR A 2 9.74 -7.70 6.60
N ALA A 3 9.04 -6.64 6.17
CA ALA A 3 9.17 -5.34 6.81
C ALA A 3 8.90 -5.46 8.31
N TYR A 4 7.81 -6.13 8.69
CA TYR A 4 7.48 -6.45 10.08
C TYR A 4 8.65 -7.01 10.91
N GLU A 5 9.38 -8.00 10.39
CA GLU A 5 10.56 -8.55 11.07
C GLU A 5 11.69 -7.52 11.21
N ARG A 6 11.93 -6.71 10.16
CA ARG A 6 13.00 -5.69 10.13
C ARG A 6 12.73 -4.51 11.05
N ILE A 7 11.47 -4.11 11.22
CA ILE A 7 11.06 -3.00 12.10
C ILE A 7 11.15 -3.41 13.59
N GLY A 8 11.25 -4.71 13.89
CA GLY A 8 11.37 -5.24 15.24
C GLY A 8 10.12 -5.98 15.75
N GLY A 9 9.24 -6.39 14.84
CA GLY A 9 8.06 -7.20 15.14
C GLY A 9 6.87 -6.42 15.70
N GLU A 10 6.00 -7.11 16.42
CA GLU A 10 4.64 -6.67 16.72
C GLU A 10 4.52 -5.29 17.33
N ALA A 11 5.27 -5.02 18.41
CA ALA A 11 5.17 -3.76 19.12
C ALA A 11 5.62 -2.57 18.25
N ALA A 12 6.64 -2.77 17.41
CA ALA A 12 7.16 -1.73 16.54
C ALA A 12 6.21 -1.48 15.35
N ALA A 13 5.73 -2.56 14.72
CA ALA A 13 4.71 -2.47 13.67
C ALA A 13 3.43 -1.79 14.17
N GLN A 14 2.98 -2.12 15.38
CA GLN A 14 1.80 -1.50 15.98
C GLN A 14 2.01 0.01 16.19
N SER A 15 3.20 0.42 16.63
CA SER A 15 3.55 1.83 16.79
C SER A 15 3.59 2.57 15.45
N VAL A 16 4.12 1.94 14.39
CA VAL A 16 4.12 2.51 13.03
C VAL A 16 2.69 2.69 12.53
N ILE A 17 1.84 1.67 12.68
CA ILE A 17 0.43 1.73 12.28
C ILE A 17 -0.30 2.88 12.99
N ASP A 18 -0.08 3.03 14.30
CA ASP A 18 -0.73 4.07 15.08
C ASP A 18 -0.23 5.48 14.71
N ASP A 19 1.08 5.66 14.47
CA ASP A 19 1.65 6.93 13.99
C ASP A 19 1.13 7.29 12.59
N PHE A 20 1.09 6.33 11.67
CA PHE A 20 0.50 6.49 10.34
C PHE A 20 -0.95 6.99 10.43
N PHE A 21 -1.81 6.32 11.21
CA PHE A 21 -3.22 6.71 11.30
C PHE A 21 -3.41 8.07 11.97
N GLN A 22 -2.52 8.49 12.88
CA GLN A 22 -2.54 9.83 13.43
C GLN A 22 -2.24 10.89 12.36
N ARG A 23 -1.26 10.64 11.50
CA ARG A 23 -0.91 11.52 10.37
C ARG A 23 -2.03 11.57 9.34
N ALA A 24 -2.53 10.41 8.93
CA ALA A 24 -3.57 10.29 7.91
C ALA A 24 -4.89 10.94 8.35
N GLN A 25 -5.32 10.76 9.60
CA GLN A 25 -6.51 11.46 10.13
C GLN A 25 -6.29 12.98 10.28
N GLY A 26 -5.04 13.43 10.42
CA GLY A 26 -4.69 14.85 10.45
C GLY A 26 -4.64 15.50 9.06
N ASP A 27 -4.58 14.72 7.99
CA ASP A 27 -4.58 15.21 6.62
C ASP A 27 -6.00 15.51 6.15
N ALA A 28 -6.25 16.76 5.76
CA ALA A 28 -7.57 17.20 5.31
C ALA A 28 -8.06 16.48 4.04
N ARG A 29 -7.14 15.97 3.21
CA ARG A 29 -7.48 15.19 2.00
C ARG A 29 -7.87 13.76 2.35
N LEU A 30 -7.29 13.17 3.39
CA LEU A 30 -7.55 11.79 3.80
C LEU A 30 -8.59 11.65 4.93
N ALA A 31 -8.96 12.75 5.60
CA ALA A 31 -9.89 12.73 6.72
C ALA A 31 -11.26 12.12 6.37
N GLY A 32 -11.70 12.24 5.11
CA GLY A 32 -12.93 11.62 4.62
C GLY A 32 -12.87 10.09 4.55
N LEU A 33 -11.68 9.52 4.32
CA LEU A 33 -11.43 8.09 4.18
C LEU A 33 -11.28 7.39 5.53
N PHE A 34 -10.54 8.02 6.45
CA PHE A 34 -10.21 7.41 7.75
C PHE A 34 -11.14 7.81 8.89
N GLY A 35 -11.91 8.89 8.73
CA GLY A 35 -12.88 9.33 9.74
C GLY A 35 -12.26 9.54 11.13
N GLY A 36 -13.09 9.44 12.18
CA GLY A 36 -12.62 9.45 13.57
C GLY A 36 -12.44 8.06 14.20
N GLU A 37 -12.89 7.01 13.50
CA GLU A 37 -12.67 5.61 13.86
C GLU A 37 -12.11 4.92 12.61
N ILE A 38 -10.95 4.28 12.76
CA ILE A 38 -10.25 3.64 11.65
C ILE A 38 -11.04 2.42 11.15
N PRO A 39 -11.44 2.39 9.87
CA PRO A 39 -12.10 1.22 9.30
C PRO A 39 -11.21 -0.03 9.40
N PRO A 40 -11.76 -1.22 9.71
CA PRO A 40 -10.98 -2.46 9.77
C PRO A 40 -10.20 -2.74 8.48
N GLY A 41 -10.80 -2.48 7.32
CA GLY A 41 -10.15 -2.65 6.02
C GLY A 41 -8.99 -1.68 5.77
N ALA A 42 -9.15 -0.41 6.15
CA ALA A 42 -8.04 0.56 6.12
C ALA A 42 -6.85 0.10 6.96
N ARG A 43 -7.11 -0.43 8.15
CA ARG A 43 -6.07 -0.99 9.02
C ARG A 43 -5.43 -2.25 8.41
N ALA A 44 -6.23 -3.07 7.74
CA ALA A 44 -5.78 -4.28 7.08
C ALA A 44 -4.82 -3.98 5.91
N VAL A 45 -5.00 -2.87 5.19
CA VAL A 45 -4.04 -2.42 4.16
C VAL A 45 -2.63 -2.30 4.74
N VAL A 46 -2.48 -1.54 5.82
CA VAL A 46 -1.17 -1.29 6.43
C VAL A 46 -0.61 -2.55 7.09
N ALA A 47 -1.44 -3.29 7.84
CA ALA A 47 -1.00 -4.51 8.51
C ALA A 47 -0.59 -5.62 7.51
N GLY A 48 -1.32 -5.74 6.41
CA GLY A 48 -1.03 -6.67 5.32
C GLY A 48 0.22 -6.29 4.55
N ALA A 49 0.46 -5.01 4.28
CA ALA A 49 1.67 -4.56 3.60
C ALA A 49 2.94 -4.76 4.44
N LEU A 50 2.86 -4.59 5.76
CA LEU A 50 4.00 -4.81 6.67
C LEU A 50 4.36 -6.29 6.82
N ASP A 51 3.37 -7.18 6.79
CA ASP A 51 3.55 -8.63 6.91
C ASP A 51 2.56 -9.39 6.00
N PRO A 52 2.87 -9.54 4.70
CA PRO A 52 1.93 -10.14 3.75
C PRO A 52 1.54 -11.58 4.08
N GLU A 53 2.49 -12.39 4.56
CA GLU A 53 2.24 -13.80 4.91
C GLU A 53 1.31 -13.91 6.11
N ALA A 54 1.57 -13.14 7.17
CA ALA A 54 0.71 -13.14 8.34
C ALA A 54 -0.64 -12.44 8.04
N GLY A 55 -0.64 -11.45 7.16
CA GLY A 55 -1.83 -10.76 6.67
C GLY A 55 -2.75 -11.70 5.91
N GLU A 56 -2.22 -12.54 5.01
CA GLU A 56 -2.99 -13.56 4.30
C GLU A 56 -3.64 -14.53 5.29
N ALA A 57 -2.87 -15.04 6.25
CA ALA A 57 -3.38 -15.98 7.26
C ALA A 57 -4.49 -15.39 8.15
N ARG A 58 -4.50 -14.07 8.36
CA ARG A 58 -5.54 -13.34 9.13
C ARG A 58 -6.72 -12.89 8.28
N GLY A 59 -6.62 -12.94 6.95
CA GLY A 59 -7.62 -12.38 6.03
C GLY A 59 -7.50 -10.86 5.84
N ASP A 60 -6.37 -10.26 6.24
CA ASP A 60 -6.14 -8.83 6.10
C ASP A 60 -6.05 -8.42 4.62
N LEU A 61 -5.46 -9.26 3.75
CA LEU A 61 -5.34 -8.94 2.33
C LEU A 61 -6.71 -8.87 1.63
N GLU A 62 -7.64 -9.74 2.01
CA GLU A 62 -9.01 -9.72 1.48
C GLU A 62 -9.78 -8.49 1.99
N LEU A 63 -9.63 -8.16 3.29
CA LEU A 63 -10.23 -6.96 3.88
C LEU A 63 -9.67 -5.67 3.27
N ALA A 64 -8.38 -5.63 2.97
CA ALA A 64 -7.72 -4.54 2.27
C ALA A 64 -8.31 -4.35 0.88
N GLN A 65 -8.42 -5.43 0.10
CA GLN A 65 -9.03 -5.39 -1.25
C GLN A 65 -10.48 -4.89 -1.22
N VAL A 66 -11.29 -5.39 -0.28
CA VAL A 66 -12.68 -4.93 -0.11
C VAL A 66 -12.72 -3.43 0.20
N TRP A 67 -11.79 -2.93 1.01
CA TRP A 67 -11.72 -1.51 1.34
C TRP A 67 -11.27 -0.66 0.16
N PHE A 68 -10.27 -1.09 -0.62
CA PHE A 68 -9.88 -0.42 -1.86
C PHE A 68 -11.05 -0.32 -2.84
N GLY A 69 -11.72 -1.44 -3.14
CA GLY A 69 -12.86 -1.47 -4.05
C GLY A 69 -14.07 -0.65 -3.58
N ALA A 70 -14.24 -0.48 -2.26
CA ALA A 70 -15.34 0.32 -1.70
C ALA A 70 -15.08 1.83 -1.75
N ASN A 71 -13.81 2.25 -1.71
CA ASN A 71 -13.44 3.67 -1.71
C ASN A 71 -13.00 4.19 -3.08
N ALA A 72 -12.60 3.30 -4.00
CA ALA A 72 -12.13 3.65 -5.34
C ALA A 72 -11.09 4.79 -5.29
N LEU A 73 -10.01 4.57 -4.51
CA LEU A 73 -8.96 5.56 -4.30
C LEU A 73 -8.32 5.95 -5.63
N GLU A 74 -8.20 7.25 -5.86
CA GLU A 74 -7.41 7.81 -6.95
C GLU A 74 -5.92 7.78 -6.57
N ASP A 75 -5.02 7.87 -7.56
CA ASP A 75 -3.57 7.82 -7.35
C ASP A 75 -3.08 8.90 -6.38
N ASP A 76 -3.64 10.11 -6.47
CA ASP A 76 -3.34 11.22 -5.55
C ASP A 76 -3.61 10.88 -4.08
N GLU A 77 -4.62 10.04 -3.79
CA GLU A 77 -4.97 9.62 -2.44
C GLU A 77 -4.10 8.46 -1.98
N LEU A 78 -3.75 7.55 -2.90
CA LEU A 78 -2.78 6.50 -2.64
C LEU A 78 -1.40 7.07 -2.30
N ASP A 79 -0.92 8.03 -3.08
CA ASP A 79 0.35 8.73 -2.86
C ASP A 79 0.42 9.37 -1.48
N LEU A 80 -0.68 9.96 -1.02
CA LEU A 80 -0.77 10.51 0.33
C LEU A 80 -0.70 9.42 1.40
N ILE A 81 -1.41 8.31 1.21
CA ILE A 81 -1.39 7.17 2.12
C ILE A 81 0.04 6.62 2.24
N ILE A 82 0.70 6.36 1.10
CA ILE A 82 2.07 5.88 1.02
C ILE A 82 3.02 6.89 1.66
N GLY A 83 2.88 8.19 1.37
CA GLY A 83 3.71 9.24 1.94
C GLY A 83 3.62 9.36 3.46
N HIS A 84 2.42 9.25 4.03
CA HIS A 84 2.24 9.25 5.49
C HIS A 84 2.79 7.97 6.15
N LEU A 85 2.66 6.83 5.47
CA LEU A 85 3.21 5.57 5.96
C LEU A 85 4.74 5.58 5.91
N ALA A 86 5.33 6.08 4.83
CA ALA A 86 6.76 6.29 4.70
C ALA A 86 7.31 7.18 5.82
N ALA A 87 6.63 8.29 6.12
CA ALA A 87 7.01 9.17 7.22
C ALA A 87 6.92 8.49 8.60
N ALA A 88 5.98 7.56 8.80
CA ALA A 88 5.85 6.79 10.04
C ALA A 88 6.94 5.71 10.16
N LEU A 89 7.28 5.04 9.06
CA LEU A 89 8.37 4.07 8.98
C LEU A 89 9.73 4.74 9.23
N GLU A 90 9.98 5.89 8.58
CA GLU A 90 11.20 6.68 8.79
C GLU A 90 11.33 7.11 10.26
N ALA A 91 10.23 7.56 10.89
CA ALA A 91 10.21 7.93 12.31
C ALA A 91 10.52 6.74 13.24
N ALA A 92 10.21 5.52 12.82
CA ALA A 92 10.57 4.29 13.50
C ALA A 92 12.02 3.82 13.21
N GLY A 93 12.76 4.53 12.36
CA GLY A 93 14.13 4.21 11.99
C GLY A 93 14.25 3.11 10.94
N VAL A 94 13.18 2.88 10.18
CA VAL A 94 13.16 1.97 9.04
C VAL A 94 13.82 2.65 7.85
N ASP A 95 14.62 1.90 7.10
CA ASP A 95 15.33 2.43 5.93
C ASP A 95 14.45 2.49 4.67
N ASP A 96 14.93 3.25 3.68
CA ASP A 96 14.19 3.55 2.45
C ASP A 96 13.89 2.30 1.61
N GLU A 97 14.76 1.27 1.63
CA GLU A 97 14.53 0.00 0.91
C GLU A 97 13.26 -0.68 1.43
N ILE A 98 13.11 -0.76 2.75
CA ILE A 98 11.93 -1.40 3.36
C ILE A 98 10.68 -0.56 3.17
N THR A 99 10.86 0.76 3.20
CA THR A 99 9.77 1.68 2.96
C THR A 99 9.22 1.54 1.54
N ALA A 100 10.11 1.40 0.54
CA ALA A 100 9.74 1.11 -0.84
C ALA A 100 9.05 -0.26 -0.97
N ASP A 101 9.60 -1.32 -0.36
CA ASP A 101 8.98 -2.65 -0.36
C ASP A 101 7.52 -2.59 0.15
N VAL A 102 7.26 -1.82 1.22
CA VAL A 102 5.92 -1.67 1.80
C VAL A 102 5.00 -0.85 0.89
N ALA A 103 5.51 0.17 0.20
CA ALA A 103 4.76 0.95 -0.77
C ALA A 103 4.30 0.07 -1.95
N ASP A 104 5.23 -0.70 -2.53
CA ASP A 104 4.96 -1.64 -3.63
C ASP A 104 3.86 -2.66 -3.24
N GLN A 105 3.86 -3.12 -1.99
CA GLN A 105 2.81 -4.03 -1.50
C GLN A 105 1.43 -3.35 -1.41
N ILE A 106 1.37 -2.05 -1.10
CA ILE A 106 0.11 -1.31 -1.06
C ILE A 106 -0.45 -1.11 -2.47
N GLU A 107 0.41 -0.75 -3.43
CA GLU A 107 0.06 -0.63 -4.84
C GLU A 107 -0.48 -1.97 -5.39
N LEU A 108 0.25 -3.06 -5.14
CA LEU A 108 -0.19 -4.40 -5.52
C LEU A 108 -1.58 -4.74 -4.96
N LEU A 109 -1.87 -4.39 -3.70
CA LEU A 109 -3.18 -4.64 -3.10
C LEU A 109 -4.29 -3.78 -3.72
N ARG A 110 -3.99 -2.54 -4.11
CA ARG A 110 -4.92 -1.67 -4.84
C ARG A 110 -5.26 -2.28 -6.19
N ASP A 111 -4.24 -2.67 -6.96
CA ASP A 111 -4.41 -3.19 -8.32
C ASP A 111 -5.16 -4.53 -8.33
N LEU A 112 -4.90 -5.39 -7.34
CA LEU A 112 -5.67 -6.62 -7.15
C LEU A 112 -7.16 -6.36 -6.87
N ALA A 113 -7.48 -5.22 -6.24
CA ALA A 113 -8.85 -4.86 -5.89
C ALA A 113 -9.61 -4.17 -7.03
N LEU A 114 -8.93 -3.30 -7.78
CA LEU A 114 -9.54 -2.44 -8.81
C LEU A 114 -9.36 -2.99 -10.23
N GLY A 115 -8.44 -3.94 -10.43
CA GLY A 115 -7.89 -4.29 -11.73
C GLY A 115 -6.70 -3.39 -12.06
N PRO A 116 -5.81 -3.81 -12.99
CA PRO A 116 -4.74 -2.93 -13.46
C PRO A 116 -5.34 -1.69 -14.13
N ASP A 117 -4.75 -0.52 -13.90
CA ASP A 117 -5.13 0.69 -14.62
C ASP A 117 -4.98 0.45 -16.13
N GLU A 118 -5.98 0.83 -16.94
CA GLU A 118 -5.95 0.62 -18.40
C GLU A 118 -4.76 1.35 -19.07
N GLU A 119 -4.09 2.28 -18.38
CA GLU A 119 -2.91 3.01 -18.86
C GLU A 119 -1.58 2.24 -18.71
N ASP A 120 -1.55 1.14 -17.97
CA ASP A 120 -0.33 0.31 -17.78
C ASP A 120 -0.11 -0.68 -18.95
N TYR A 121 -0.94 -0.61 -20.00
CA TYR A 121 -0.85 -1.39 -21.24
C TYR A 121 -0.06 -0.68 -22.35
N ASP A 122 0.55 0.48 -22.11
CA ASP A 122 1.17 1.32 -23.15
C ASP A 122 2.72 1.26 -23.11
N ASP A 123 3.28 0.05 -23.21
CA ASP A 123 4.68 -0.28 -23.57
C ASP A 123 4.77 -1.83 -23.42
N GLU A 124 4.99 -2.70 -24.41
CA GLU A 124 5.90 -2.73 -25.54
C GLU A 124 5.32 -3.73 -26.58
N ASP A 125 4.67 -3.27 -27.65
CA ASP A 125 4.36 -4.08 -28.83
C ASP A 125 4.69 -3.26 -30.10
N GLU A 126 5.81 -2.54 -30.08
CA GLU A 126 6.51 -2.11 -31.31
C GLU A 126 7.76 -2.97 -31.50
N ASP A 127 7.58 -4.29 -31.51
CA ASP A 127 8.59 -5.19 -32.07
C ASP A 127 8.64 -4.97 -33.59
N GLU A 128 9.69 -4.25 -33.99
CA GLU A 128 10.25 -4.19 -35.33
C GLU A 128 10.32 -5.58 -35.98
N GLU A 129 9.32 -5.94 -36.80
CA GLU A 129 9.50 -6.95 -37.84
C GLU A 129 10.30 -6.32 -38.99
N GLY A 130 11.61 -6.27 -38.78
CA GLY A 130 12.60 -6.00 -39.80
C GLY A 130 12.51 -7.00 -40.95
N GLU A 131 12.48 -6.44 -42.16
CA GLU A 131 13.08 -6.97 -43.39
C GLU A 131 13.08 -8.50 -43.57
N VAL A 132 12.05 -9.03 -44.24
CA VAL A 132 12.16 -10.27 -44.99
C VAL A 132 12.19 -9.99 -46.49
N ALA A 133 13.40 -10.13 -47.05
CA ALA A 133 13.71 -10.02 -48.46
C ALA A 133 12.95 -11.05 -49.32
N ALA A 134 12.43 -10.60 -50.47
CA ALA A 134 12.37 -11.36 -51.73
C ALA A 134 12.14 -10.43 -52.93
#